data_AF-A0A3R7VRL6-F1
#
_entry.id   AF-A0A3R7VRL6-F1
#
_cell.length_a   1.000
_cell.length_b   1.000
_cell.length_c   1.000
_cell.angle_alpha   90.00
_cell.angle_beta   90.00
_cell.angle_gamma   90.00
#
_symmetry.space_group_name_H-M   'P 1'
#
loop_
_entity.id
_entity.type
_entity.pdbx_description
1 polymer ?
#
loop_
_entity_poly.entity_id
_entity_poly.type
_entity_poly.pdbx_seq_one_letter_code
_entity_poly.pdbx_strand_id
1 'polypeptide(L)'
;IPEKKKKKTVRLGVNVEKVEFHKFANRLRVHGVIESGMDIGSYHTLNIEQDTQLSIVKNWKSDQLERIKEAEKASKRPKVIIVCLEEGDADIGLVRHYGIETYSHITQSSGKGEGTLREVFFDEILGQLLTLHTGSESVVIAGPGFTKEDFVNHLNKKEPSLSELILVEDTSSIGMSGFQEVLKRGAVDRIMEESRIARESKLMDELLKEISTNGKAEYGYEQVLQAHNYGSIETLLIADEMLRTKREKEDIDEFLISVENNQGRIVVFSTDFEPGQKLMSLGGIAALLRFKVQ
;
A
#
# COMPACT_ATOMS: atom_id res chain seq x y z
N ILE A 1 -2.69 -48.49 16.49
CA ILE A 1 -2.46 -47.39 15.52
C ILE A 1 -3.27 -46.20 16.04
N PRO A 2 -2.67 -45.07 16.46
CA PRO A 2 -3.46 -43.95 16.94
C PRO A 2 -4.31 -43.41 15.80
N GLU A 3 -5.61 -43.23 16.01
CA GLU A 3 -6.50 -42.61 15.03
C GLU A 3 -5.94 -41.23 14.64
N LYS A 4 -5.69 -41.03 13.34
CA LYS A 4 -5.29 -39.71 12.81
C LYS A 4 -6.39 -38.71 13.13
N LYS A 5 -6.12 -37.78 14.04
CA LYS A 5 -6.97 -36.62 14.30
C LYS A 5 -7.25 -35.90 12.97
N LYS A 6 -8.52 -35.90 12.54
CA LYS A 6 -8.96 -35.14 11.36
C LYS A 6 -9.01 -33.66 11.73
N LYS A 7 -8.27 -32.83 11.00
CA LYS A 7 -8.42 -31.38 11.07
C LYS A 7 -9.71 -30.99 10.34
N LYS A 8 -10.55 -30.20 10.99
CA LYS A 8 -11.79 -29.66 10.40
C LYS A 8 -11.74 -28.15 10.55
N THR A 9 -11.98 -27.44 9.45
CA THR A 9 -12.14 -25.98 9.48
C THR A 9 -13.48 -25.65 10.13
N VAL A 10 -13.47 -24.77 11.12
CA VAL A 10 -14.65 -24.33 11.85
C VAL A 10 -14.67 -22.80 11.91
N ARG A 11 -15.87 -22.22 11.97
CA ARG A 11 -16.05 -20.79 12.18
C ARG A 11 -16.20 -20.54 13.67
N LEU A 12 -15.29 -19.76 14.25
CA LEU A 12 -15.29 -19.40 15.66
C LEU A 12 -15.42 -17.88 15.81
N GLY A 13 -16.20 -17.45 16.79
CA GLY A 13 -16.16 -16.09 17.32
C GLY A 13 -15.24 -16.07 18.54
N VAL A 14 -14.23 -15.21 18.52
CA VAL A 14 -13.24 -15.07 19.60
C VAL A 14 -13.35 -13.67 20.16
N ASN A 15 -13.54 -13.56 21.48
CA ASN A 15 -13.40 -12.30 22.19
C ASN A 15 -11.91 -11.98 22.31
N VAL A 16 -11.50 -10.90 21.65
CA VAL A 16 -10.10 -10.60 21.37
C VAL A 16 -9.40 -10.01 22.61
N GLU A 17 -8.32 -10.65 23.03
CA GLU A 17 -7.47 -10.14 24.12
C GLU A 17 -6.13 -9.61 23.61
N LYS A 18 -5.57 -10.24 22.57
CA LYS A 18 -4.28 -9.84 22.01
C LYS A 18 -4.26 -9.97 20.50
N VAL A 19 -3.68 -8.97 19.84
CA VAL A 19 -3.48 -8.97 18.39
C VAL A 19 -1.99 -8.79 18.09
N GLU A 20 -1.44 -9.72 17.31
CA GLU A 20 -0.05 -9.70 16.86
C GLU A 20 0.00 -9.77 15.34
N PHE A 21 0.86 -8.99 14.70
CA PHE A 21 1.06 -9.06 13.25
C PHE A 21 2.46 -9.62 12.96
N HIS A 22 2.50 -10.81 12.37
CA HIS A 22 3.73 -11.41 11.89
C HIS A 22 4.03 -10.91 10.48
N LYS A 23 4.87 -9.88 10.41
CA LYS A 23 5.21 -9.12 9.19
C LYS A 23 5.73 -10.02 8.07
N PHE A 24 6.70 -10.89 8.36
CA PHE A 24 7.30 -11.80 7.38
C PHE A 24 6.35 -12.88 6.84
N ALA A 25 5.34 -13.27 7.64
CA ALA A 25 4.34 -14.25 7.22
C ALA A 25 3.06 -13.59 6.72
N ASN A 26 3.03 -12.24 6.66
CA ASN A 26 1.86 -11.41 6.37
C ASN A 26 0.57 -11.90 7.06
N ARG A 27 0.67 -12.17 8.36
CA ARG A 27 -0.39 -12.88 9.11
C ARG A 27 -0.74 -12.18 10.40
N LEU A 28 -2.03 -11.92 10.58
CA LEU A 28 -2.58 -11.35 11.80
C LEU A 28 -3.02 -12.48 12.73
N ARG A 29 -2.41 -12.57 13.92
CA ARG A 29 -2.79 -13.52 14.98
C ARG A 29 -3.66 -12.81 15.98
N VAL A 30 -4.89 -13.29 16.08
CA VAL A 30 -5.91 -12.76 17.00
C VAL A 30 -6.13 -13.82 18.08
N HIS A 31 -5.64 -13.55 19.27
CA HIS A 31 -5.74 -14.43 20.42
C HIS A 31 -6.83 -13.96 21.38
N GLY A 32 -7.55 -14.92 21.94
CA GLY A 32 -8.53 -14.66 22.99
C GLY A 32 -9.39 -15.88 23.28
N VAL A 33 -10.50 -15.65 23.97
CA VAL A 33 -11.41 -16.69 24.42
C VAL A 33 -12.50 -16.93 23.38
N ILE A 34 -12.81 -18.19 23.07
CA ILE A 34 -13.91 -18.54 22.17
C ILE A 34 -15.24 -18.17 22.85
N GLU A 35 -16.00 -17.29 22.20
CA GLU A 35 -17.32 -16.85 22.64
C GLU A 35 -18.44 -17.51 21.83
N SER A 36 -18.17 -17.90 20.58
CA SER A 36 -19.14 -18.55 19.69
C SER A 36 -18.49 -19.66 18.86
N GLY A 37 -19.17 -20.80 18.75
CA GLY A 37 -18.70 -21.96 17.98
C GLY A 37 -18.43 -23.19 18.85
N MET A 38 -17.43 -23.99 18.47
CA MET A 38 -16.99 -25.16 19.25
C MET A 38 -16.04 -24.72 20.37
N ASP A 39 -15.97 -25.49 21.45
CA ASP A 39 -15.02 -25.28 22.55
C ASP A 39 -15.13 -23.90 23.25
N ILE A 40 -16.36 -23.36 23.37
CA ILE A 40 -16.66 -22.09 24.06
C ILE A 40 -16.02 -22.05 25.45
N GLY A 41 -15.41 -20.90 25.78
CA GLY A 41 -14.68 -20.68 27.02
C GLY A 41 -13.21 -21.11 26.97
N SER A 42 -12.78 -21.84 25.93
CA SER A 42 -11.37 -22.16 25.71
C SER A 42 -10.64 -21.03 25.00
N TYR A 43 -9.34 -20.90 25.23
CA TYR A 43 -8.49 -19.99 24.48
C TYR A 43 -8.19 -20.52 23.08
N HIS A 44 -8.19 -19.63 22.10
CA HIS A 44 -7.82 -19.94 20.73
C HIS A 44 -7.10 -18.76 20.07
N THR A 45 -6.35 -19.06 19.02
CA THR A 45 -5.69 -18.04 18.20
C THR A 45 -6.14 -18.20 16.75
N LEU A 46 -6.85 -17.20 16.24
CA LEU A 46 -7.19 -17.11 14.82
C LEU A 46 -6.00 -16.55 14.06
N ASN A 47 -5.56 -17.28 13.06
CA ASN A 47 -4.55 -16.83 12.10
C ASN A 47 -5.31 -16.30 10.87
N ILE A 48 -5.32 -14.98 10.70
CA ILE A 48 -5.98 -14.30 9.59
C ILE A 48 -4.92 -14.02 8.53
N GLU A 49 -5.10 -14.61 7.36
CA GLU A 49 -4.27 -14.46 6.17
C GLU A 49 -5.09 -13.74 5.08
N GLN A 50 -4.48 -13.42 3.92
CA GLN A 50 -5.21 -12.88 2.78
C GLN A 50 -6.39 -13.81 2.38
N ASP A 51 -7.45 -13.22 1.83
CA ASP A 51 -8.69 -13.90 1.44
C ASP A 51 -9.50 -14.57 2.58
N THR A 52 -9.08 -14.41 3.83
CA THR A 52 -9.85 -14.89 4.98
C THR A 52 -11.12 -14.06 5.15
N GLN A 53 -12.28 -14.69 4.98
CA GLN A 53 -13.56 -14.05 5.31
C GLN A 53 -13.73 -13.96 6.83
N LEU A 54 -13.88 -12.75 7.34
CA LEU A 54 -14.03 -12.50 8.77
C LEU A 54 -15.17 -11.51 9.04
N SER A 55 -15.69 -11.56 10.27
CA SER A 55 -16.69 -10.63 10.76
C SER A 55 -16.18 -10.04 12.06
N ILE A 56 -16.11 -8.71 12.13
CA ILE A 56 -15.68 -8.00 13.34
C ILE A 56 -16.93 -7.41 13.98
N VAL A 57 -17.19 -7.81 15.22
CA VAL A 57 -18.26 -7.23 16.05
C VAL A 57 -17.59 -6.35 17.08
N LYS A 58 -17.79 -5.04 16.95
CA LYS A 58 -17.32 -4.04 17.90
C LYS A 58 -18.15 -2.78 17.79
N ASN A 59 -18.00 -1.88 18.75
CA ASN A 59 -18.44 -0.51 18.59
C ASN A 59 -17.48 0.20 17.62
N TRP A 60 -17.97 0.53 16.44
CA TRP A 60 -17.18 1.18 15.38
C TRP A 60 -17.13 2.68 15.59
N LYS A 61 -15.92 3.24 15.58
CA LYS A 61 -15.69 4.69 15.54
C LYS A 61 -15.68 5.18 14.08
N SER A 62 -15.94 6.47 13.85
CA SER A 62 -16.06 7.04 12.50
C SER A 62 -14.76 6.93 11.69
N ASP A 63 -13.62 7.22 12.32
CA ASP A 63 -12.26 7.10 11.76
C ASP A 63 -11.98 5.66 11.28
N GLN A 64 -12.45 4.68 12.04
CA GLN A 64 -12.25 3.26 11.72
C GLN A 64 -13.07 2.86 10.49
N LEU A 65 -14.31 3.35 10.39
CA LEU A 65 -15.15 3.14 9.22
C LEU A 65 -14.61 3.89 7.99
N GLU A 66 -14.10 5.11 8.17
CA GLU A 66 -13.46 5.87 7.11
C GLU A 66 -12.20 5.18 6.61
N ARG A 67 -11.32 4.72 7.51
CA ARG A 67 -10.15 3.91 7.16
C ARG A 67 -10.52 2.64 6.38
N ILE A 68 -11.62 1.98 6.72
CA ILE A 68 -12.12 0.83 5.94
C ILE A 68 -12.59 1.27 4.55
N LYS A 69 -13.35 2.37 4.45
CA LYS A 69 -13.81 2.92 3.16
C LYS A 69 -12.64 3.38 2.28
N GLU A 70 -11.61 4.00 2.87
CA GLU A 70 -10.39 4.36 2.17
C GLU A 70 -9.63 3.13 1.69
N ALA A 71 -9.50 2.11 2.55
CA ALA A 71 -8.91 0.83 2.16
C ALA A 71 -9.70 0.17 1.02
N GLU A 72 -11.03 0.24 1.02
CA GLU A 72 -11.90 -0.25 -0.06
C GLU A 72 -11.76 0.57 -1.35
N LYS A 73 -11.68 1.91 -1.26
CA LYS A 73 -11.44 2.75 -2.44
C LYS A 73 -10.06 2.50 -3.03
N ALA A 74 -9.04 2.39 -2.18
CA ALA A 74 -7.69 2.01 -2.55
C ALA A 74 -7.63 0.56 -3.07
N SER A 75 -8.60 -0.29 -2.68
CA SER A 75 -8.70 -1.65 -3.20
C SER A 75 -9.11 -1.75 -4.68
N LYS A 76 -9.78 -0.70 -5.16
CA LYS A 76 -10.30 -0.64 -6.54
C LYS A 76 -9.32 -0.02 -7.52
N ARG A 77 -8.34 0.76 -7.06
CA ARG A 77 -7.32 1.36 -7.92
C ARG A 77 -6.31 0.29 -8.34
N PRO A 78 -5.94 0.20 -9.63
CA PRO A 78 -4.82 -0.63 -10.03
C PRO A 78 -3.59 -0.14 -9.29
N LYS A 79 -2.91 -1.04 -8.58
CA LYS A 79 -1.72 -0.65 -7.82
C LYS A 79 -0.46 -0.80 -8.67
N VAL A 80 -0.49 -1.71 -9.63
CA VAL A 80 0.62 -1.98 -10.55
C VAL A 80 0.06 -2.27 -11.94
N ILE A 81 0.68 -1.67 -12.95
CA ILE A 81 0.50 -2.00 -14.36
C ILE A 81 1.65 -2.95 -14.72
N ILE A 82 1.35 -4.10 -15.31
CA ILE A 82 2.36 -5.05 -15.80
C ILE A 82 2.33 -5.03 -17.32
N VAL A 83 3.46 -4.78 -17.96
CA VAL A 83 3.64 -4.91 -19.41
C VAL A 83 4.50 -6.14 -19.63
N CYS A 84 3.91 -7.22 -20.15
CA CYS A 84 4.65 -8.40 -20.58
C CYS A 84 4.88 -8.30 -22.08
N LEU A 85 6.13 -8.35 -22.55
CA LEU A 85 6.44 -8.27 -23.98
C LEU A 85 7.54 -9.22 -24.43
N GLU A 86 7.40 -9.67 -25.67
CA GLU A 86 8.43 -10.34 -26.45
C GLU A 86 8.48 -9.74 -27.86
N GLU A 87 9.29 -10.32 -28.75
CA GLU A 87 9.46 -9.75 -30.09
C GLU A 87 8.15 -9.82 -30.89
N GLY A 88 7.52 -8.65 -31.04
CA GLY A 88 6.30 -8.47 -31.83
C GLY A 88 5.00 -8.84 -31.12
N ASP A 89 5.02 -9.16 -29.82
CA ASP A 89 3.83 -9.50 -29.05
C ASP A 89 3.91 -8.94 -27.61
N ALA A 90 2.84 -8.36 -27.11
CA ALA A 90 2.78 -7.75 -25.79
C ALA A 90 1.38 -7.80 -25.18
N ASP A 91 1.32 -8.01 -23.87
CA ASP A 91 0.12 -7.92 -23.05
C ASP A 91 0.31 -6.89 -21.94
N ILE A 92 -0.71 -6.05 -21.74
CA ILE A 92 -0.78 -5.13 -20.59
C ILE A 92 -1.81 -5.66 -19.61
N GLY A 93 -1.40 -5.85 -18.36
CA GLY A 93 -2.21 -6.32 -17.24
C GLY A 93 -2.31 -5.29 -16.13
N LEU A 94 -3.42 -5.32 -15.40
CA LEU A 94 -3.67 -4.49 -14.23
C LEU A 94 -3.75 -5.37 -12.98
N VAL A 95 -2.89 -5.10 -12.01
CA VAL A 95 -2.93 -5.76 -10.70
C VAL A 95 -3.88 -4.99 -9.79
N ARG A 96 -4.98 -5.65 -9.46
CA ARG A 96 -5.98 -5.18 -8.49
C ARG A 96 -5.94 -6.09 -7.26
N HIS A 97 -6.68 -5.70 -6.22
CA HIS A 97 -6.67 -6.45 -4.96
C HIS A 97 -7.39 -7.81 -5.06
N TYR A 98 -8.25 -7.99 -6.06
CA TYR A 98 -8.97 -9.25 -6.31
C TYR A 98 -8.30 -10.12 -7.39
N GLY A 99 -7.16 -9.71 -7.95
CA GLY A 99 -6.44 -10.46 -8.98
C GLY A 99 -5.94 -9.59 -10.13
N ILE A 100 -5.46 -10.28 -11.16
CA ILE A 100 -4.94 -9.68 -12.40
C ILE A 100 -6.04 -9.66 -13.45
N GLU A 101 -6.14 -8.54 -14.15
CA GLU A 101 -7.01 -8.35 -15.31
C GLU A 101 -6.16 -7.98 -16.53
N THR A 102 -6.30 -8.70 -17.64
CA THR A 102 -5.68 -8.30 -18.91
C THR A 102 -6.43 -7.09 -19.47
N TYR A 103 -5.72 -5.99 -19.67
CA TYR A 103 -6.26 -4.76 -20.23
C TYR A 103 -6.19 -4.76 -21.76
N SER A 104 -5.04 -5.13 -22.31
CA SER A 104 -4.84 -5.14 -23.75
C SER A 104 -3.82 -6.18 -24.18
N HIS A 105 -3.95 -6.54 -25.45
CA HIS A 105 -3.04 -7.39 -26.18
C HIS A 105 -2.67 -6.65 -27.47
N ILE A 106 -1.37 -6.55 -27.75
CA ILE A 106 -0.79 -5.73 -28.81
C ILE A 106 0.14 -6.64 -29.61
N THR A 107 -0.09 -6.70 -30.92
CA THR A 107 0.77 -7.47 -31.84
C THR A 107 1.36 -6.54 -32.87
N GLN A 108 2.64 -6.75 -33.18
CA GLN A 108 3.35 -5.97 -34.17
C GLN A 108 2.72 -6.20 -35.55
N SER A 109 2.15 -5.13 -36.10
CA SER A 109 1.51 -5.16 -37.41
C SER A 109 2.52 -5.46 -38.53
N SER A 110 2.04 -6.10 -39.59
CA SER A 110 2.89 -6.57 -40.70
C SER A 110 3.17 -5.52 -41.81
N GLY A 111 2.89 -4.21 -41.64
CA GLY A 111 3.34 -3.27 -42.68
C GLY A 111 2.97 -1.78 -42.65
N LYS A 112 3.85 -1.03 -43.35
CA LYS A 112 3.74 0.29 -44.02
C LYS A 112 3.46 1.52 -43.15
N GLY A 113 4.44 1.92 -42.34
CA GLY A 113 4.60 3.27 -41.79
C GLY A 113 6.05 3.77 -41.92
N GLU A 114 6.28 5.07 -41.75
CA GLU A 114 7.64 5.60 -41.53
C GLU A 114 8.11 5.20 -40.12
N GLY A 115 9.30 4.59 -40.03
CA GLY A 115 9.87 4.05 -38.78
C GLY A 115 10.17 2.55 -38.88
N THR A 116 10.96 2.03 -37.93
CA THR A 116 11.12 0.57 -37.83
C THR A 116 9.86 -0.07 -37.25
N LEU A 117 9.48 -1.27 -37.71
CA LEU A 117 8.28 -1.97 -37.19
C LEU A 117 8.29 -2.10 -35.66
N ARG A 118 9.49 -2.21 -35.09
CA ARG A 118 9.74 -2.32 -33.65
C ARG A 118 9.49 -1.01 -32.90
N GLU A 119 9.91 0.13 -33.45
CA GLU A 119 9.62 1.45 -32.85
C GLU A 119 8.12 1.74 -32.84
N VAL A 120 7.41 1.41 -33.93
CA VAL A 120 5.95 1.57 -34.01
C VAL A 120 5.26 0.71 -32.96
N PHE A 121 5.70 -0.54 -32.82
CA PHE A 121 5.20 -1.46 -31.78
C PHE A 121 5.44 -0.91 -30.36
N PHE A 122 6.64 -0.42 -30.08
CA PHE A 122 6.95 0.19 -28.78
C PHE A 122 6.16 1.48 -28.52
N ASP A 123 5.91 2.29 -29.53
CA ASP A 123 5.07 3.48 -29.41
C ASP A 123 3.61 3.15 -29.09
N GLU A 124 3.09 2.06 -29.64
CA GLU A 124 1.75 1.58 -29.34
C GLU A 124 1.63 1.10 -27.88
N ILE A 125 2.60 0.30 -27.41
CA ILE A 125 2.67 -0.13 -26.01
C ILE A 125 2.76 1.09 -25.09
N LEU A 126 3.64 2.05 -25.41
CA LEU A 126 3.84 3.25 -24.60
C LEU A 126 2.57 4.11 -24.55
N GLY A 127 1.87 4.30 -25.67
CA GLY A 127 0.62 5.06 -25.72
C GLY A 127 -0.48 4.46 -24.83
N GLN A 128 -0.60 3.13 -24.82
CA GLN A 128 -1.55 2.44 -23.94
C GLN A 128 -1.13 2.50 -22.48
N LEU A 129 0.17 2.35 -22.18
CA LEU A 129 0.71 2.50 -20.84
C LEU A 129 0.44 3.90 -20.27
N LEU A 130 0.68 4.95 -21.05
CA LEU A 130 0.42 6.34 -20.64
C LEU A 130 -1.06 6.65 -20.42
N THR A 131 -1.95 5.98 -21.17
CA THR A 131 -3.39 6.10 -20.97
C THR A 131 -3.82 5.52 -19.63
N LEU A 132 -3.15 4.46 -19.18
CA LEU A 132 -3.42 3.78 -17.90
C LEU A 132 -2.72 4.44 -16.71
N HIS A 133 -1.54 4.99 -16.91
CA HIS A 133 -0.72 5.58 -15.85
C HIS A 133 -1.21 7.00 -15.54
N THR A 134 -1.96 7.14 -14.45
CA THR A 134 -2.51 8.43 -13.99
C THR A 134 -1.57 9.18 -13.04
N GLY A 135 -0.33 8.69 -12.88
CA GLY A 135 0.74 9.30 -12.11
C GLY A 135 0.97 8.67 -10.73
N SER A 136 0.24 7.61 -10.37
CA SER A 136 0.37 6.96 -9.05
C SER A 136 0.61 5.45 -9.10
N GLU A 137 0.38 4.85 -10.25
CA GLU A 137 0.55 3.43 -10.52
C GLU A 137 2.02 3.13 -10.77
N SER A 138 2.53 2.09 -10.13
CA SER A 138 3.87 1.62 -10.48
C SER A 138 3.81 0.70 -11.69
N VAL A 139 4.92 0.59 -12.41
CA VAL A 139 4.97 -0.15 -13.68
C VAL A 139 5.98 -1.27 -13.56
N VAL A 140 5.57 -2.48 -13.93
CA VAL A 140 6.49 -3.61 -14.12
C VAL A 140 6.58 -3.91 -15.60
N ILE A 141 7.79 -3.94 -16.13
CA ILE A 141 8.05 -4.37 -17.51
C ILE A 141 8.72 -5.74 -17.43
N ALA A 142 8.12 -6.73 -18.07
CA ALA A 142 8.54 -8.11 -17.96
C ALA A 142 8.52 -8.82 -19.32
N GLY A 143 9.34 -9.85 -19.48
CA GLY A 143 9.38 -10.59 -20.74
C GLY A 143 10.55 -11.55 -20.85
N PRO A 144 10.49 -12.51 -21.78
CA PRO A 144 11.63 -13.34 -22.13
C PRO A 144 12.65 -12.55 -22.95
N GLY A 145 13.95 -12.84 -22.76
CA GLY A 145 15.02 -12.26 -23.57
C GLY A 145 15.22 -10.77 -23.32
N PHE A 146 15.69 -10.04 -24.35
CA PHE A 146 16.19 -8.66 -24.22
C PHE A 146 15.21 -7.57 -24.69
N THR A 147 14.03 -7.95 -25.20
CA THR A 147 13.06 -7.01 -25.78
C THR A 147 12.51 -6.03 -24.74
N LYS A 148 12.38 -6.46 -23.48
CA LYS A 148 11.94 -5.61 -22.38
C LYS A 148 12.94 -4.48 -22.08
N GLU A 149 14.24 -4.76 -22.12
CA GLU A 149 15.29 -3.75 -21.93
C GLU A 149 15.31 -2.74 -23.07
N ASP A 150 15.11 -3.22 -24.30
CA ASP A 150 15.00 -2.36 -25.48
C ASP A 150 13.79 -1.42 -25.37
N PHE A 151 12.64 -1.94 -24.90
CA PHE A 151 11.45 -1.12 -24.65
C PHE A 151 11.67 -0.12 -23.52
N VAL A 152 12.34 -0.50 -22.42
CA VAL A 152 12.71 0.44 -21.33
C VAL A 152 13.59 1.57 -21.87
N ASN A 153 14.58 1.25 -22.72
CA ASN A 153 15.42 2.26 -23.36
C ASN A 153 14.63 3.21 -24.27
N HIS A 154 13.62 2.67 -24.97
CA HIS A 154 12.71 3.46 -25.79
C HIS A 154 11.82 4.38 -24.95
N LEU A 155 11.23 3.85 -23.88
CA LEU A 155 10.43 4.58 -22.92
C LEU A 155 11.25 5.70 -22.27
N ASN A 156 12.46 5.41 -21.79
CA ASN A 156 13.32 6.41 -21.13
C ASN A 156 13.69 7.60 -22.02
N LYS A 157 13.76 7.40 -23.34
CA LYS A 157 14.01 8.49 -24.30
C LYS A 157 12.79 9.42 -24.45
N LYS A 158 11.58 8.89 -24.33
CA LYS A 158 10.33 9.64 -24.56
C LYS A 158 9.73 10.18 -23.26
N GLU A 159 9.78 9.40 -22.19
CA GLU A 159 9.15 9.68 -20.90
C GLU A 159 10.12 9.44 -19.74
N PRO A 160 11.16 10.28 -19.56
CA PRO A 160 12.17 10.09 -18.51
C PRO A 160 11.60 10.06 -17.09
N SER A 161 10.50 10.78 -16.83
CA SER A 161 9.86 10.85 -15.52
C SER A 161 9.21 9.54 -15.08
N LEU A 162 8.88 8.65 -16.02
CA LEU A 162 8.31 7.32 -15.71
C LEU A 162 9.39 6.30 -15.35
N SER A 163 10.65 6.56 -15.71
CA SER A 163 11.76 5.62 -15.55
C SER A 163 12.04 5.21 -14.10
N GLU A 164 11.86 6.14 -13.16
CA GLU A 164 12.08 5.91 -11.73
C GLU A 164 11.02 4.99 -11.10
N LEU A 165 9.91 4.76 -11.80
CA LEU A 165 8.77 3.96 -11.32
C LEU A 165 8.67 2.59 -11.99
N ILE A 166 9.67 2.23 -12.80
CA ILE A 166 9.71 0.99 -13.58
C ILE A 166 10.58 -0.04 -12.89
N LEU A 167 10.00 -1.20 -12.60
CA LEU A 167 10.75 -2.41 -12.28
C LEU A 167 10.82 -3.32 -13.50
N VAL A 168 12.00 -3.83 -13.81
CA VAL A 168 12.20 -4.80 -14.89
C VAL A 168 12.36 -6.21 -14.32
N GLU A 169 11.62 -7.18 -14.85
CA GLU A 169 11.67 -8.58 -14.42
C GLU A 169 11.76 -9.54 -15.61
N ASP A 170 12.49 -10.64 -15.45
CA ASP A 170 12.48 -11.71 -16.46
C ASP A 170 11.22 -12.57 -16.33
N THR A 171 10.59 -12.95 -17.43
CA THR A 171 9.56 -14.00 -17.43
C THR A 171 9.84 -15.06 -18.47
N SER A 172 9.25 -16.24 -18.28
CA SER A 172 9.32 -17.36 -19.23
C SER A 172 8.35 -17.22 -20.40
N SER A 173 7.30 -16.42 -20.26
CA SER A 173 6.23 -16.21 -21.24
C SER A 173 5.55 -14.85 -21.04
N ILE A 174 4.76 -14.43 -22.03
CA ILE A 174 3.86 -13.27 -21.94
C ILE A 174 2.44 -13.69 -21.50
N GLY A 175 1.50 -12.74 -21.48
CA GLY A 175 0.11 -12.97 -21.08
C GLY A 175 -0.09 -13.34 -19.62
N MET A 176 -1.17 -14.07 -19.33
CA MET A 176 -1.58 -14.39 -17.96
C MET A 176 -0.53 -15.20 -17.19
N SER A 177 0.23 -16.08 -17.87
CA SER A 177 1.33 -16.83 -17.26
C SER A 177 2.49 -15.91 -16.88
N GLY A 178 2.86 -14.97 -17.76
CA GLY A 178 3.85 -13.93 -17.46
C GLY A 178 3.45 -13.09 -16.25
N PHE A 179 2.20 -12.62 -16.20
CA PHE A 179 1.69 -11.84 -15.06
C PHE A 179 1.74 -12.62 -13.74
N GLN A 180 1.34 -13.89 -13.74
CA GLN A 180 1.41 -14.73 -12.54
C GLN A 180 2.85 -14.97 -12.07
N GLU A 181 3.80 -15.08 -12.99
CA GLU A 181 5.22 -15.23 -12.67
C GLU A 181 5.77 -13.98 -11.97
N VAL A 182 5.46 -12.78 -12.49
CA VAL A 182 5.82 -11.50 -11.87
C VAL A 182 5.28 -11.41 -10.44
N LEU A 183 4.01 -11.77 -10.22
CA LEU A 183 3.43 -11.79 -8.88
C LEU A 183 4.15 -12.77 -7.94
N LYS A 184 4.41 -13.99 -8.41
CA LYS A 184 5.03 -15.05 -7.59
C LYS A 184 6.43 -14.67 -7.11
N ARG A 185 7.13 -13.80 -7.82
CA ARG A 185 8.45 -13.28 -7.45
C ARG A 185 8.40 -12.10 -6.47
N GLY A 186 7.22 -11.67 -6.04
CA GLY A 186 7.06 -10.58 -5.09
C GLY A 186 7.50 -9.21 -5.64
N ALA A 187 7.57 -9.05 -6.96
CA ALA A 187 7.91 -7.79 -7.62
C ALA A 187 6.93 -6.68 -7.23
N VAL A 188 5.64 -7.00 -7.26
CA VAL A 188 4.56 -6.07 -6.92
C VAL A 188 4.62 -5.64 -5.46
N ASP A 189 4.87 -6.56 -4.53
CA ASP A 189 4.93 -6.25 -3.09
C ASP A 189 6.08 -5.29 -2.77
N ARG A 190 7.26 -5.52 -3.35
CA ARG A 190 8.44 -4.65 -3.22
C ARG A 190 8.14 -3.22 -3.66
N ILE A 191 7.53 -3.06 -4.82
CA ILE A 191 7.22 -1.74 -5.37
C ILE A 191 6.18 -0.99 -4.53
N MET A 192 5.15 -1.70 -4.05
CA MET A 192 4.13 -1.08 -3.20
C MET A 192 4.74 -0.58 -1.88
N GLU A 193 5.65 -1.35 -1.30
CA GLU A 193 6.39 -0.99 -0.10
C GLU A 193 7.26 0.25 -0.35
N GLU A 194 8.07 0.26 -1.42
CA GLU A 194 8.89 1.39 -1.84
C GLU A 194 8.06 2.66 -2.08
N SER A 195 6.93 2.55 -2.80
CA SER A 195 6.02 3.68 -3.05
C SER A 195 5.43 4.27 -1.77
N ARG A 196 5.11 3.42 -0.79
CA ARG A 196 4.63 3.86 0.52
C ARG A 196 5.73 4.59 1.28
N ILE A 197 6.93 4.00 1.34
CA ILE A 197 8.10 4.59 2.01
C ILE A 197 8.43 5.95 1.40
N ALA A 198 8.44 6.06 0.07
CA ALA A 198 8.70 7.32 -0.63
C ALA A 198 7.69 8.42 -0.24
N ARG A 199 6.40 8.09 -0.13
CA ARG A 199 5.36 9.03 0.32
C ARG A 199 5.54 9.45 1.78
N GLU A 200 5.84 8.51 2.66
CA GLU A 200 6.12 8.78 4.07
C GLU A 200 7.39 9.65 4.22
N SER A 201 8.46 9.36 3.48
CA SER A 201 9.69 10.17 3.43
C SER A 201 9.42 11.60 2.97
N LYS A 202 8.62 11.79 1.91
CA LYS A 202 8.28 13.14 1.42
C LYS A 202 7.58 13.99 2.48
N LEU A 203 6.62 13.40 3.20
CA LEU A 203 5.93 14.09 4.31
C LEU A 203 6.89 14.37 5.48
N MET A 204 7.83 13.48 5.76
CA MET A 204 8.86 13.68 6.77
C MET A 204 9.83 14.81 6.40
N ASP A 205 10.26 14.88 5.14
CA ASP A 205 11.12 15.94 4.64
C ASP A 205 10.42 17.31 4.71
N GLU A 206 9.14 17.35 4.35
CA GLU A 206 8.31 18.55 4.49
C GLU A 206 8.18 18.99 5.96
N LEU A 207 7.90 18.04 6.87
CA LEU A 207 7.87 18.29 8.30
C LEU A 207 9.19 18.88 8.81
N LEU A 208 10.33 18.25 8.49
CA LEU A 208 11.65 18.69 8.94
C LEU A 208 12.01 20.07 8.38
N LYS A 209 11.63 20.36 7.13
CA LYS A 209 11.79 21.68 6.52
C LYS A 209 11.02 22.75 7.29
N GLU A 210 9.75 22.52 7.59
CA GLU A 210 8.93 23.46 8.35
C GLU A 210 9.47 23.64 9.77
N ILE A 211 9.91 22.57 10.46
CA ILE A 211 10.55 22.67 11.78
C ILE A 211 11.82 23.54 11.70
N SER A 212 12.69 23.28 10.73
CA SER A 212 13.98 23.99 10.59
C SER A 212 13.83 25.49 10.34
N THR A 213 12.72 25.89 9.72
CA THR A 213 12.41 27.30 9.41
C THR A 213 11.53 27.95 10.46
N ASN A 214 11.21 27.24 11.56
CA ASN A 214 10.22 27.65 12.54
C ASN A 214 8.90 28.05 11.85
N GLY A 215 8.49 27.23 10.88
CA GLY A 215 7.37 27.42 9.99
C GLY A 215 6.07 26.84 10.54
N LYS A 216 5.33 26.13 9.70
CA LYS A 216 3.99 25.60 9.97
C LYS A 216 4.02 24.12 10.36
N ALA A 217 4.79 23.80 11.39
CA ALA A 217 4.86 22.44 11.92
C ALA A 217 4.98 22.43 13.43
N GLU A 218 4.36 21.44 14.06
CA GLU A 218 4.47 21.15 15.49
C GLU A 218 4.81 19.67 15.69
N TYR A 219 5.56 19.33 16.73
CA TYR A 219 5.91 17.96 17.07
C TYR A 219 5.90 17.75 18.58
N GLY A 220 5.65 16.51 18.99
CA GLY A 220 5.37 16.19 20.38
C GLY A 220 3.88 16.39 20.72
N TYR A 221 3.39 15.57 21.65
CA TYR A 221 1.96 15.45 21.90
C TYR A 221 1.31 16.77 22.37
N GLU A 222 1.96 17.49 23.29
CA GLU A 222 1.44 18.73 23.86
C GLU A 222 1.31 19.84 22.81
N GLN A 223 2.36 20.04 21.99
CA GLN A 223 2.39 21.05 20.95
C GLN A 223 1.36 20.76 19.86
N VAL A 224 1.27 19.49 19.44
CA VAL A 224 0.26 19.03 18.48
C VAL A 224 -1.16 19.22 19.04
N LEU A 225 -1.40 18.97 20.32
CA LEU A 225 -2.68 19.20 20.97
C LEU A 225 -3.04 20.70 21.00
N GLN A 226 -2.06 21.57 21.25
CA GLN A 226 -2.29 23.02 21.14
C GLN A 226 -2.67 23.42 19.71
N ALA A 227 -1.95 22.94 18.71
CA ALA A 227 -2.28 23.22 17.31
C ALA A 227 -3.69 22.71 16.93
N HIS A 228 -4.08 21.55 17.46
CA HIS A 228 -5.43 21.04 17.30
C HIS A 228 -6.49 21.99 17.88
N ASN A 229 -6.25 22.55 19.08
CA ASN A 229 -7.18 23.49 19.72
C ASN A 229 -7.38 24.78 18.91
N TYR A 230 -6.37 25.19 18.14
CA TYR A 230 -6.48 26.30 17.19
C TYR A 230 -7.10 25.91 15.84
N GLY A 231 -7.41 24.63 15.61
CA GLY A 231 -7.94 24.13 14.34
C GLY A 231 -6.94 24.25 13.18
N SER A 232 -5.64 24.36 13.48
CA SER A 232 -4.61 24.66 12.48
C SER A 232 -4.05 23.42 11.81
N ILE A 233 -4.34 22.21 12.29
CA ILE A 233 -3.80 20.96 11.75
C ILE A 233 -4.34 20.72 10.33
N GLU A 234 -3.41 20.65 9.36
CA GLU A 234 -3.69 20.20 8.00
C GLU A 234 -3.49 18.70 7.89
N THR A 235 -2.31 18.21 8.31
CA THR A 235 -1.96 16.79 8.30
C THR A 235 -1.34 16.38 9.62
N LEU A 236 -1.98 15.48 10.34
CA LEU A 236 -1.47 14.82 11.53
C LEU A 236 -0.65 13.58 11.12
N LEU A 237 0.58 13.51 11.59
CA LEU A 237 1.50 12.39 11.40
C LEU A 237 1.64 11.66 12.74
N ILE A 238 1.34 10.36 12.79
CA ILE A 238 1.47 9.57 14.02
C ILE A 238 2.15 8.24 13.75
N ALA A 239 3.11 7.86 14.60
CA ALA A 239 3.75 6.56 14.52
C ALA A 239 2.80 5.45 15.04
N ASP A 240 2.81 4.28 14.40
CA ASP A 240 1.95 3.15 14.77
C ASP A 240 2.18 2.65 16.22
N GLU A 241 3.42 2.66 16.70
CA GLU A 241 3.74 2.36 18.10
C GLU A 241 3.14 3.37 19.08
N MET A 242 3.25 4.67 18.79
CA MET A 242 2.67 5.74 19.62
C MET A 242 1.14 5.64 19.66
N LEU A 243 0.52 5.43 18.49
CA LEU A 243 -0.92 5.24 18.36
C LEU A 243 -1.40 4.05 19.21
N ARG A 244 -0.69 2.92 19.16
CA ARG A 244 -1.01 1.74 19.97
C ARG A 244 -0.91 2.03 21.47
N THR A 245 0.21 2.62 21.89
CA THR A 245 0.48 2.94 23.30
C THR A 245 -0.57 3.89 23.87
N LYS A 246 -0.95 4.92 23.12
CA LYS A 246 -1.95 5.90 23.57
C LYS A 246 -3.37 5.33 23.59
N ARG A 247 -3.72 4.42 22.67
CA ARG A 247 -5.01 3.70 22.73
C ARG A 247 -5.14 2.83 23.97
N GLU A 248 -4.05 2.23 24.43
CA GLU A 248 -4.06 1.39 25.63
C GLU A 248 -4.16 2.20 26.93
N LYS A 249 -3.65 3.44 26.95
CA LYS A 249 -3.49 4.21 28.20
C LYS A 249 -4.42 5.42 28.35
N GLU A 250 -4.76 6.11 27.26
CA GLU A 250 -5.28 7.49 27.31
C GLU A 250 -6.41 7.77 26.30
N ASP A 251 -6.94 6.76 25.60
CA ASP A 251 -7.95 6.87 24.53
C ASP A 251 -7.75 8.08 23.59
N ILE A 252 -6.67 8.03 22.80
CA ILE A 252 -6.36 9.04 21.77
C ILE A 252 -7.42 9.17 20.67
N ASP A 253 -8.39 8.25 20.59
CA ASP A 253 -9.32 8.24 19.47
C ASP A 253 -10.24 9.48 19.45
N GLU A 254 -10.61 10.05 20.60
CA GLU A 254 -11.39 11.30 20.63
C GLU A 254 -10.64 12.45 19.96
N PHE A 255 -9.33 12.54 20.22
CA PHE A 255 -8.45 13.50 19.59
C PHE A 255 -8.36 13.28 18.07
N LEU A 256 -8.19 12.04 17.62
CA LEU A 256 -8.13 11.71 16.19
C LEU A 256 -9.45 12.05 15.47
N ILE A 257 -10.60 11.69 16.05
CA ILE A 257 -11.92 12.04 15.51
C ILE A 257 -12.09 13.56 15.42
N SER A 258 -11.63 14.29 16.44
CA SER A 258 -11.71 15.75 16.44
C SER A 258 -10.85 16.37 15.33
N VAL A 259 -9.65 15.82 15.07
CA VAL A 259 -8.78 16.26 13.95
C VAL A 259 -9.48 16.06 12.61
N GLU A 260 -10.11 14.91 12.37
CA GLU A 260 -10.87 14.64 11.14
C GLU A 260 -12.08 15.56 11.00
N ASN A 261 -12.83 15.80 12.08
CA ASN A 261 -13.97 16.73 12.10
C ASN A 261 -13.56 18.16 11.69
N ASN A 262 -12.33 18.55 12.02
CA ASN A 262 -11.72 19.82 11.59
C ASN A 262 -11.09 19.76 10.19
N GLN A 263 -11.41 18.73 9.41
CA GLN A 263 -10.91 18.46 8.05
C GLN A 263 -9.40 18.25 8.00
N GLY A 264 -8.79 17.83 9.10
CA GLY A 264 -7.38 17.41 9.14
C GLY A 264 -7.23 16.00 8.59
N ARG A 265 -6.16 15.77 7.82
CA ARG A 265 -5.80 14.43 7.33
C ARG A 265 -4.94 13.71 8.36
N ILE A 266 -5.18 12.42 8.60
CA ILE A 266 -4.34 11.61 9.48
C ILE A 266 -3.51 10.63 8.64
N VAL A 267 -2.20 10.58 8.90
CA VAL A 267 -1.27 9.63 8.26
C VAL A 267 -0.53 8.86 9.34
N VAL A 268 -0.60 7.52 9.26
CA VAL A 268 0.07 6.62 10.20
C VAL A 268 1.36 6.09 9.60
N PHE A 269 2.49 6.34 10.26
CA PHE A 269 3.82 5.89 9.86
C PHE A 269 4.13 4.56 10.53
N SER A 270 4.75 3.64 9.80
CA SER A 270 5.24 2.41 10.43
C SER A 270 6.65 2.60 10.95
N THR A 271 6.90 2.23 12.21
CA THR A 271 8.24 2.27 12.82
C THR A 271 9.23 1.27 12.24
N ASP A 272 8.79 0.36 11.36
CA ASP A 272 9.68 -0.55 10.63
C ASP A 272 10.60 0.16 9.65
N PHE A 273 10.19 1.34 9.17
CA PHE A 273 10.92 2.10 8.17
C PHE A 273 11.53 3.36 8.76
N GLU A 274 12.59 3.85 8.12
CA GLU A 274 13.32 5.04 8.56
C GLU A 274 12.41 6.27 8.84
N PRO A 275 11.40 6.62 8.00
CA PRO A 275 10.52 7.74 8.29
C PRO A 275 9.76 7.60 9.62
N GLY A 276 9.25 6.40 9.93
CA GLY A 276 8.58 6.14 11.21
C GLY A 276 9.52 6.21 12.40
N GLN A 277 10.76 5.73 12.26
CA GLN A 277 11.78 5.83 13.31
C GLN A 277 12.18 7.29 13.58
N LYS A 278 12.30 8.11 12.54
CA LYS A 278 12.50 9.56 12.67
C LYS A 278 11.33 10.22 13.40
N LEU A 279 10.08 9.89 13.03
CA LEU A 279 8.91 10.42 13.72
C LEU A 279 8.87 10.03 15.20
N MET A 280 9.24 8.78 15.53
CA MET A 280 9.38 8.34 16.93
C MET A 280 10.43 9.15 17.70
N SER A 281 11.54 9.50 17.04
CA SER A 281 12.57 10.36 17.63
C SER A 281 12.08 11.79 17.91
N LEU A 282 11.04 12.24 17.21
CA LEU A 282 10.33 13.52 17.43
C LEU A 282 9.17 13.41 18.44
N GLY A 283 9.08 12.31 19.19
CA GLY A 283 8.01 12.09 20.18
C GLY A 283 6.80 11.30 19.64
N GLY A 284 6.91 10.69 18.45
CA GLY A 284 5.94 9.75 17.91
C GLY A 284 4.68 10.39 17.30
N ILE A 285 4.56 11.72 17.36
CA ILE A 285 3.44 12.48 16.80
C ILE A 285 3.91 13.87 16.35
N ALA A 286 3.44 14.31 15.20
CA ALA A 286 3.71 15.62 14.63
C ALA A 286 2.54 16.10 13.77
N ALA A 287 2.51 17.38 13.42
CA ALA A 287 1.49 17.96 12.57
C ALA A 287 2.09 19.00 11.62
N LEU A 288 1.69 18.92 10.34
CA LEU A 288 1.79 20.02 9.39
C LEU A 288 0.55 20.89 9.52
N LEU A 289 0.75 22.21 9.56
CA LEU A 289 -0.30 23.17 9.88
C LEU A 289 -0.70 24.02 8.66
N ARG A 290 -1.98 24.39 8.58
CA ARG A 290 -2.51 25.36 7.61
C ARG A 290 -1.91 26.75 7.83
N PHE A 291 -1.76 27.12 9.10
CA PHE A 291 -1.17 28.37 9.56
C PHE A 291 -0.41 28.15 10.87
N LYS A 292 0.60 28.98 11.11
CA LYS A 292 1.44 28.89 12.30
C LYS A 292 0.65 29.28 13.55
N VAL A 293 0.85 28.54 14.63
CA VAL A 293 0.32 28.85 15.97
C VAL A 293 1.38 29.68 16.70
N GLN A 294 0.97 30.79 17.31
CA GLN A 294 1.86 31.69 18.07
C GLN A 294 1.97 31.26 19.53
#